data_AF-A0A8B6M316-F1
#
_entry.id   AF-A0A8B6M316-F1
#
_cell.length_a   1.000
_cell.length_b   1.000
_cell.length_c   1.000
_cell.angle_alpha   90.00
_cell.angle_beta   90.00
_cell.angle_gamma   90.00
#
_symmetry.space_group_name_H-M   'P 1'
#
loop_
_entity.id
_entity.type
_entity.pdbx_description
1 polymer ?
#
loop_
_entity_poly.entity_id
_entity_poly.type
_entity_poly.pdbx_seq_one_letter_code
_entity_poly.pdbx_strand_id
1 'polypeptide(L)'
;MVRDGAVTTHWEDVDDLRARFPPLDVRTGVRWVDHGGAGRLFTSAGISAGIDLSLHLVERLAGRALAERTARQMDTPWNPDPRSTPQP
;
A
#
# COMPACT_ATOMS: atom_id res chain seq x y z
N MET A 1 -8.52 11.78 -8.74
CA MET A 1 -7.08 11.95 -8.50
C MET A 1 -6.90 12.56 -7.12
N VAL A 2 -6.03 11.98 -6.30
CA VAL A 2 -5.70 12.49 -4.96
C VAL A 2 -4.97 13.81 -5.11
N ARG A 3 -5.29 14.81 -4.28
CA ARG A 3 -4.72 16.17 -4.39
C ARG A 3 -4.07 16.68 -3.10
N ASP A 4 -4.32 16.01 -1.99
CA ASP A 4 -3.77 16.29 -0.66
C ASP A 4 -3.76 15.00 0.18
N GLY A 5 -3.15 15.06 1.36
CA GLY A 5 -3.10 13.95 2.29
C GLY A 5 -1.93 12.99 2.06
N ALA A 6 -1.83 12.00 2.95
CA ALA A 6 -0.72 11.06 3.00
C ALA A 6 -0.80 10.01 1.92
N VAL A 7 0.21 9.88 1.07
CA VAL A 7 0.26 8.85 0.01
C VAL A 7 1.62 8.18 0.01
N THR A 8 1.74 7.06 -0.70
CA THR A 8 3.04 6.48 -1.03
C THR A 8 3.05 6.02 -2.48
N THR A 9 4.22 5.82 -3.05
CA THR A 9 4.45 5.36 -4.43
C THR A 9 5.73 4.54 -4.49
N HIS A 10 6.01 3.91 -5.63
CA HIS A 10 7.29 3.23 -5.83
C HIS A 10 8.47 4.18 -5.58
N TRP A 11 9.58 3.66 -5.03
CA TRP A 11 10.69 4.49 -4.55
C TRP A 11 11.29 5.38 -5.64
N GLU A 12 11.27 4.92 -6.90
CA GLU A 12 11.80 5.66 -8.05
C GLU A 12 10.95 6.88 -8.42
N ASP A 13 9.66 6.88 -8.05
CA ASP A 13 8.69 7.93 -8.41
C ASP A 13 8.46 8.95 -7.30
N VAL A 14 9.11 8.80 -6.14
CA VAL A 14 8.83 9.61 -4.94
C VAL A 14 9.07 11.09 -5.21
N ASP A 15 10.22 11.43 -5.78
CA ASP A 15 10.61 12.82 -6.00
C ASP A 15 9.77 13.48 -7.10
N ASP A 16 9.46 12.73 -8.17
CA ASP A 16 8.57 13.18 -9.24
C ASP A 16 7.15 13.45 -8.72
N LEU A 17 6.62 12.58 -7.86
CA LEU A 17 5.28 12.77 -7.28
C LEU A 17 5.23 14.00 -6.36
N ARG A 18 6.27 14.21 -5.54
CA ARG A 18 6.40 15.40 -4.67
C ARG A 18 6.47 16.70 -5.49
N ALA A 19 7.26 16.70 -6.57
CA ALA A 19 7.41 17.87 -7.43
C ALA A 19 6.10 18.23 -8.15
N ARG A 20 5.35 17.22 -8.62
CA ARG A 20 4.10 17.42 -9.38
C ARG A 20 2.91 17.79 -8.49
N PHE A 21 2.89 17.34 -7.24
CA PHE A 21 1.80 17.59 -6.30
C PHE A 21 2.33 18.01 -4.92
N PRO A 22 2.82 19.26 -4.77
CA PRO A 22 3.38 19.76 -3.52
C PRO A 22 2.50 19.62 -2.25
N PRO A 23 1.15 19.61 -2.35
CA PRO A 23 0.30 19.38 -1.16
C PRO A 23 0.24 17.93 -0.66
N LEU A 24 0.80 16.95 -1.38
CA LEU A 24 0.80 15.56 -0.94
C LEU A 24 1.85 15.31 0.15
N ASP A 25 1.46 14.60 1.22
CA ASP A 25 2.40 14.02 2.18
C ASP A 25 2.89 12.67 1.62
N VAL A 26 3.90 12.71 0.75
CA VAL A 26 4.48 11.50 0.13
C VAL A 26 5.40 10.79 1.13
N ARG A 27 4.88 9.70 1.71
CA ARG A 27 5.53 8.86 2.72
C ARG A 27 6.43 7.81 2.08
N THR A 28 7.65 7.72 2.60
CA THR A 28 8.65 6.70 2.28
C THR A 28 8.81 5.73 3.45
N GLY A 29 9.38 4.54 3.20
CA GLY A 29 9.62 3.55 4.25
C GLY A 29 8.35 2.85 4.77
N VAL A 30 7.26 2.91 4.01
CA VAL A 30 6.00 2.20 4.28
C VAL A 30 5.65 1.34 3.07
N ARG A 31 4.96 0.21 3.27
CA ARG A 31 4.42 -0.61 2.18
C ARG A 31 3.18 0.02 1.57
N TRP A 32 2.28 0.54 2.41
CA TRP A 32 1.09 1.23 1.93
C TRP A 32 0.64 2.30 2.92
N VAL A 33 -0.17 3.22 2.41
CA VAL A 33 -0.96 4.15 3.21
C VAL A 33 -2.43 3.78 3.05
N ASP A 34 -3.10 3.62 4.18
CA ASP A 34 -4.55 3.49 4.30
C ASP A 34 -5.09 4.75 4.97
N HIS A 35 -6.00 5.45 4.30
CA HIS A 35 -6.60 6.69 4.78
C HIS A 35 -7.75 6.49 5.77
N GLY A 36 -7.99 5.25 6.24
CA GLY A 36 -8.86 4.86 7.36
C GLY A 36 -9.97 5.86 7.74
N GLY A 37 -11.22 5.59 7.33
CA GLY A 37 -12.37 6.45 7.65
C GLY A 37 -13.28 6.67 6.45
N ALA A 38 -13.69 7.91 6.20
CA ALA A 38 -14.61 8.31 5.11
C ALA A 38 -14.03 8.14 3.68
N GLY A 39 -12.74 7.82 3.55
CA GLY A 39 -12.05 7.61 2.28
C GLY A 39 -11.80 6.13 1.99
N ARG A 40 -12.15 5.68 0.78
CA ARG A 40 -11.77 4.36 0.22
C ARG A 40 -10.46 4.45 -0.57
N LEU A 41 -9.51 5.25 -0.09
CA LEU A 41 -8.24 5.49 -0.77
C LEU A 41 -7.13 4.69 -0.10
N PHE A 42 -6.38 3.96 -0.93
CA PHE A 42 -5.20 3.21 -0.55
C PHE A 42 -4.13 3.44 -1.60
N THR A 43 -2.88 3.61 -1.18
CA THR A 43 -1.72 3.76 -2.08
C THR A 43 -0.61 2.83 -1.62
N SER A 44 0.12 2.19 -2.54
CA SER A 44 1.20 1.25 -2.22
C SER A 44 2.56 1.70 -2.76
N ALA A 45 3.62 1.30 -2.09
CA ALA A 45 5.00 1.64 -2.41
C ALA A 45 5.62 0.73 -3.49
N GLY A 46 4.87 0.44 -4.55
CA GLY A 46 5.28 -0.46 -5.63
C GLY A 46 4.52 -1.79 -5.67
N ILE A 47 5.02 -2.71 -6.50
CA ILE A 47 4.32 -3.96 -6.89
C ILE A 47 4.15 -4.91 -5.70
N SER A 48 5.25 -5.33 -5.07
CA SER A 48 5.20 -6.28 -3.94
C SER A 48 4.39 -5.73 -2.77
N ALA A 49 4.52 -4.42 -2.52
CA ALA A 49 3.74 -3.74 -1.49
C ALA A 49 2.24 -3.64 -1.86
N GLY A 50 1.92 -3.52 -3.16
CA GLY A 50 0.56 -3.58 -3.69
C GLY A 50 -0.08 -4.96 -3.56
N ILE A 51 0.70 -6.03 -3.68
CA ILE A 51 0.21 -7.40 -3.42
C ILE A 51 -0.16 -7.55 -1.94
N ASP A 52 0.71 -7.14 -1.03
CA ASP A 52 0.42 -7.18 0.41
C ASP A 52 -0.79 -6.33 0.80
N LEU A 53 -0.91 -5.13 0.21
CA LEU A 53 -2.09 -4.28 0.35
C LEU A 53 -3.36 -4.99 -0.15
N SER A 54 -3.30 -5.67 -1.29
CA SER A 54 -4.45 -6.40 -1.85
C SER A 54 -4.89 -7.53 -0.90
N LEU A 55 -3.94 -8.27 -0.32
CA LEU A 55 -4.22 -9.31 0.66
C LEU A 55 -4.75 -8.72 1.98
N HIS A 56 -4.26 -7.55 2.40
CA HIS A 56 -4.82 -6.80 3.53
C HIS A 56 -6.28 -6.38 3.26
N LEU A 57 -6.64 -6.00 2.04
CA LEU A 57 -8.03 -5.70 1.67
C LEU A 57 -8.90 -6.96 1.70
N VAL A 58 -8.40 -8.10 1.23
CA VAL A 58 -9.10 -9.40 1.36
C VAL A 58 -9.35 -9.73 2.83
N GLU A 59 -8.37 -9.53 3.70
CA GLU A 59 -8.51 -9.72 5.14
C GLU A 59 -9.60 -8.83 5.74
N ARG A 60 -9.64 -7.55 5.36
CA ARG A 60 -10.66 -6.61 5.85
C ARG A 60 -12.07 -6.93 5.38
N LEU A 61 -12.21 -7.45 4.15
CA LEU A 61 -13.51 -7.67 3.51
C LEU A 61 -14.07 -9.08 3.76
N ALA A 62 -13.21 -10.07 3.92
CA ALA A 62 -13.59 -11.49 3.95
C ALA A 62 -12.84 -12.31 5.02
N GLY A 63 -12.04 -11.65 5.86
CA GLY A 63 -11.35 -12.26 6.98
C GLY A 63 -9.96 -12.82 6.64
N ARG A 64 -9.12 -12.88 7.68
CA ARG A 64 -7.73 -13.39 7.64
C ARG A 64 -7.60 -14.72 6.91
N ALA A 65 -8.49 -15.67 7.22
CA ALA A 65 -8.41 -17.02 6.70
C ALA A 65 -8.52 -17.09 5.16
N LEU A 66 -9.31 -16.19 4.54
CA LEU A 66 -9.36 -16.12 3.07
C LEU A 66 -8.09 -15.49 2.52
N ALA A 67 -7.61 -14.38 3.10
CA ALA A 67 -6.37 -13.72 2.66
C ALA A 67 -5.17 -14.67 2.66
N GLU A 68 -5.01 -15.47 3.71
CA GLU A 68 -3.92 -16.46 3.77
C GLU A 68 -4.06 -17.58 2.74
N ARG A 69 -5.30 -18.03 2.44
CA ARG A 69 -5.53 -19.00 1.36
C ARG A 69 -5.19 -18.39 0.00
N THR A 70 -5.56 -17.14 -0.23
CA THR A 70 -5.25 -16.42 -1.48
C THR A 70 -3.74 -16.25 -1.64
N ALA A 71 -3.03 -15.83 -0.59
CA ALA A 71 -1.56 -15.72 -0.61
C ALA A 71 -0.89 -17.05 -0.94
N ARG A 72 -1.33 -18.14 -0.30
CA ARG A 72 -0.85 -19.51 -0.60
C ARG A 72 -1.16 -19.94 -2.04
N GLN A 73 -2.34 -19.61 -2.56
CA GLN A 73 -2.72 -19.94 -3.94
C GLN A 73 -1.86 -19.18 -4.96
N MET A 74 -1.45 -17.96 -4.64
CA MET A 74 -0.57 -17.13 -5.47
C MET A 74 0.92 -17.49 -5.32
N ASP A 75 1.27 -18.46 -4.46
CA ASP A 75 2.65 -18.77 -4.07
C ASP A 75 3.47 -17.52 -3.67
N THR A 76 2.83 -16.61 -2.94
CA THR A 76 3.43 -15.32 -2.57
C THR A 76 3.48 -15.18 -1.05
N PRO A 77 4.63 -14.81 -0.45
CA PRO A 77 4.69 -14.50 0.97
C PRO A 77 3.85 -13.26 1.27
N TRP A 78 3.05 -13.31 2.35
CA TRP A 78 2.24 -12.16 2.76
C TRP A 78 2.84 -11.46 3.97
N ASN A 79 3.13 -10.17 3.82
CA ASN A 79 3.52 -9.29 4.91
C ASN A 79 2.38 -8.30 5.26
N PRO A 80 1.68 -8.51 6.38
CA PRO A 80 0.56 -7.66 6.78
C PRO A 80 0.97 -6.38 7.54
N ASP A 81 2.27 -6.08 7.70
CA ASP A 81 2.72 -4.86 8.37
C ASP A 81 2.95 -3.70 7.39
N PRO A 82 2.11 -2.64 7.39
CA PRO A 82 2.29 -1.48 6.51
C PRO A 82 3.59 -0.72 6.76
N ARG A 83 4.20 -0.87 7.93
CA ARG A 83 5.40 -0.11 8.33
C ARG A 83 6.71 -0.80 7.98
N SER A 84 6.63 -1.99 7.41
CA SER A 84 7.82 -2.69 6.96
C SER A 84 8.32 -2.10 5.64
N THR A 85 9.64 -1.98 5.48
CA THR A 85 10.22 -1.39 4.28
C THR A 85 10.10 -2.36 3.10
N PRO A 86 9.60 -1.94 1.92
CA PRO A 86 9.78 -2.70 0.69
C PRO A 86 11.27 -2.91 0.40
N GLN A 87 11.64 -4.11 -0.07
CA GLN A 87 12.99 -4.29 -0.61
C GLN A 87 13.11 -3.47 -1.91
N PRO A 88 14.23 -2.77 -2.13
CA PRO A 88 14.51 -2.12 -3.40
C PRO A 88 14.59 -3.12 -4.55
#